data_AF-A0A968BRB8-F1
#
_entry.id   AF-A0A968BRB8-F1
#
_cell.length_a   1.000
_cell.length_b   1.000
_cell.length_c   1.000
_cell.angle_alpha   90.00
_cell.angle_beta   90.00
_cell.angle_gamma   90.00
#
_symmetry.space_group_name_H-M   'P 1'
#
loop_
_entity.id
_entity.type
_entity.pdbx_description
1 polymer ?
#
loop_
_entity_poly.entity_id
_entity_poly.type
_entity_poly.pdbx_seq_one_letter_code
_entity_poly.pdbx_strand_id
1 'polypeptide(L)' 'VLGARTNREGGPSALAAAISGRTACYGFHLDENRQATMVVDVRCPIGTESDLGALGFMIGQLAENRVPCLRFHDW' A
#
# COMPACT_ATOMS: atom_id res chain seq x y z
N VAL A 1 -12.94 1.76 5.21
CA VAL A 1 -12.69 2.15 6.63
C VAL A 1 -11.50 3.10 6.65
N LEU A 2 -11.70 4.36 7.01
CA LEU A 2 -10.59 5.33 7.11
C LEU A 2 -9.85 5.11 8.44
N GLY A 3 -8.51 5.12 8.40
CA GLY A 3 -7.66 4.94 9.58
C GLY A 3 -7.40 3.49 10.02
N ALA A 4 -7.93 2.50 9.31
CA ALA A 4 -7.56 1.10 9.53
C ALA A 4 -6.07 0.88 9.22
N ARG A 5 -5.37 0.15 10.09
CA ARG A 5 -3.97 -0.24 9.90
C ARG A 5 -3.91 -1.75 9.68
N THR A 6 -3.26 -2.21 8.61
CA THR A 6 -3.15 -3.63 8.24
C THR A 6 -1.87 -3.89 7.45
N ASN A 7 -1.31 -5.08 7.59
CA ASN A 7 -0.32 -5.62 6.66
C ASN A 7 -1.01 -6.48 5.58
N ARG A 8 -0.20 -6.99 4.64
CA ARG A 8 -0.56 -8.16 3.84
C ARG A 8 -0.37 -9.42 4.67
N GLU A 9 -1.39 -9.74 5.44
CA GLU A 9 -1.39 -10.89 6.36
C GLU A 9 -1.64 -12.21 5.64
N GLY A 10 -1.05 -13.28 6.17
CA GLY A 10 -1.30 -14.65 5.72
C GLY A 10 -2.50 -15.28 6.43
N GLY A 11 -3.00 -16.39 5.89
CA GLY A 11 -4.08 -17.16 6.54
C GLY A 11 -3.82 -17.52 8.01
N PRO A 12 -2.61 -17.98 8.39
CA PRO A 12 -2.30 -18.29 9.78
C PRO A 12 -2.37 -17.09 10.73
N SER A 13 -1.83 -15.93 10.34
CA SER A 13 -1.87 -14.72 11.18
C SER A 13 -3.29 -14.16 11.29
N ALA A 14 -4.05 -14.20 10.20
CA ALA A 14 -5.46 -13.82 10.21
C ALA A 14 -6.30 -14.72 11.14
N LEU A 15 -6.10 -16.04 11.10
CA LEU A 15 -6.80 -16.98 11.98
C LEU A 15 -6.42 -16.75 13.45
N ALA A 16 -5.13 -16.59 13.74
CA ALA A 16 -4.68 -16.26 15.09
C ALA A 16 -5.30 -14.95 15.60
N ALA A 17 -5.44 -13.94 14.73
CA ALA A 17 -6.08 -12.69 15.08
C ALA A 17 -7.58 -12.83 15.34
N ALA A 18 -8.28 -13.69 14.57
CA ALA A 18 -9.68 -13.99 14.78
C ALA A 18 -9.93 -14.72 16.11
N ILE A 19 -9.07 -15.67 16.48
CA ILE A 19 -9.19 -16.44 17.74
C ILE A 19 -8.85 -15.55 18.94
N SER A 20 -7.77 -14.78 18.86
CA SER A 20 -7.30 -13.95 19.99
C SER A 20 -8.01 -12.61 20.11
N GLY A 21 -8.76 -12.19 19.08
CA GLY A 21 -9.36 -10.86 18.99
C GLY A 21 -8.35 -9.72 18.87
N ARG A 22 -7.07 -10.03 18.59
CA ARG A 22 -5.97 -9.06 18.47
C ARG A 22 -5.04 -9.44 17.32
N THR A 23 -4.58 -8.46 16.57
CA THR A 23 -3.50 -8.64 15.59
C THR A 23 -2.16 -8.22 16.20
N ALA A 24 -1.06 -8.80 15.72
CA ALA A 24 0.27 -8.40 16.17
C ALA A 24 0.57 -6.95 15.76
N CYS A 25 1.23 -6.19 16.63
CA CYS A 25 1.58 -4.79 16.39
C CYS A 25 2.97 -4.71 15.72
N TYR A 26 3.01 -4.80 14.39
CA TYR A 26 4.24 -4.75 13.61
C TYR A 26 3.98 -4.25 12.18
N GLY A 27 5.05 -3.99 11.42
CA GLY A 27 4.93 -3.57 10.01
C GLY A 27 4.12 -2.27 9.90
N PHE A 28 3.13 -2.26 9.02
CA PHE A 28 2.24 -1.12 8.77
C PHE A 28 1.21 -0.87 9.87
N HIS A 29 1.22 -1.62 10.97
CA HIS A 29 0.54 -1.24 12.21
C HIS A 29 1.27 -0.11 12.96
N LEU A 30 2.57 0.10 12.69
CA LEU A 30 3.41 1.14 13.28
C LEU A 30 3.45 2.37 12.35
N ASP A 31 3.42 3.57 12.93
CA ASP A 31 3.33 4.80 12.14
C ASP A 31 4.63 5.12 11.39
N GLU A 32 5.77 4.74 11.96
CA GLU A 32 7.11 4.92 11.38
C GLU A 32 7.25 4.17 10.05
N ASN A 33 6.62 2.99 9.94
CA ASN A 33 6.68 2.14 8.75
C ASN A 33 5.70 2.56 7.66
N ARG A 34 4.85 3.58 7.90
CA ARG A 34 3.88 4.08 6.91
C ARG A 34 4.37 5.31 6.17
N GLN A 35 5.53 5.85 6.54
CA GLN A 35 6.13 6.97 5.84
C GLN A 35 6.58 6.53 4.44
N ALA A 36 6.38 7.41 3.46
CA ALA A 36 6.77 7.11 2.09
C ALA A 36 8.29 6.95 1.99
N THR A 37 8.73 5.85 1.39
CA THR A 37 10.15 5.55 1.14
C THR A 37 10.51 5.60 -0.34
N MET A 38 9.53 5.86 -1.21
CA MET A 38 9.70 6.05 -2.63
C MET A 38 8.71 7.10 -3.15
N VAL A 39 9.15 7.98 -4.04
CA VAL A 39 8.26 8.89 -4.78
C VAL A 39 8.17 8.42 -6.22
N VAL A 40 6.95 8.23 -6.72
CA VAL A 40 6.66 7.90 -8.11
C VAL A 40 6.11 9.16 -8.77
N ASP A 41 6.90 9.72 -9.68
CA ASP A 41 6.58 10.94 -10.42
C ASP A 41 5.84 10.58 -11.71
N VAL A 42 4.51 10.75 -11.72
CA VAL A 42 3.64 10.31 -12.82
C VAL A 42 3.60 11.39 -13.90
N ARG A 43 4.43 11.21 -14.93
CA ARG A 43 4.61 12.18 -16.03
C ARG A 43 3.80 11.86 -17.28
N CYS A 44 2.63 11.26 -17.11
CA CYS A 44 1.70 10.97 -18.18
C CYS A 44 0.26 11.25 -17.74
N PRO A 45 -0.65 11.58 -18.68
CA PRO A 45 -2.06 11.72 -18.37
C PRO A 45 -2.65 10.35 -17.98
N ILE A 46 -3.50 10.35 -16.96
CA ILE A 46 -4.26 9.18 -16.49
C ILE A 46 -5.74 9.51 -16.69
N GLY A 47 -6.37 8.88 -17.68
CA GLY A 47 -7.73 9.25 -18.11
C GLY A 47 -8.77 8.17 -17.83
N THR A 48 -8.35 6.92 -17.62
CA THR A 48 -9.24 5.78 -17.50
C THR A 48 -8.93 4.91 -16.28
N GLU A 49 -9.88 4.09 -15.87
CA GLU A 49 -9.67 3.08 -14.82
C GLU A 49 -8.58 2.06 -15.21
N SER A 50 -8.49 1.73 -16.51
CA SER A 50 -7.46 0.85 -17.05
C SER A 50 -6.06 1.44 -16.89
N ASP A 51 -5.91 2.76 -17.06
CA ASP A 51 -4.63 3.46 -16.85
C ASP A 51 -4.19 3.38 -15.39
N LEU A 52 -5.14 3.57 -14.45
CA LEU A 52 -4.88 3.41 -13.02
C LEU A 52 -4.48 1.98 -12.67
N GLY A 53 -5.15 0.99 -13.26
CA GLY A 53 -4.81 -0.43 -13.09
C GLY A 53 -3.39 -0.75 -13.59
N ALA A 54 -3.04 -0.30 -14.79
CA ALA A 54 -1.71 -0.47 -15.36
C ALA A 54 -0.63 0.24 -14.53
N LEU A 55 -0.89 1.47 -14.11
CA LEU A 55 0.00 2.25 -13.24
C LEU A 55 0.23 1.52 -11.91
N GLY A 56 -0.84 1.05 -11.26
CA GLY A 56 -0.76 0.31 -10.00
C GLY A 56 0.05 -0.99 -10.12
N PHE A 57 -0.12 -1.72 -11.23
CA PHE A 57 0.66 -2.92 -11.52
C PHE A 57 2.16 -2.60 -11.66
N MET A 58 2.52 -1.61 -12.47
CA MET A 58 3.92 -1.19 -12.66
C MET A 58 4.56 -0.72 -11.34
N ILE A 59 3.83 0.09 -10.56
CA ILE A 59 4.30 0.54 -9.25
C ILE A 59 4.50 -0.65 -8.32
N GLY A 60 3.58 -1.61 -8.31
CA GLY A 60 3.70 -2.82 -7.50
C GLY A 60 4.97 -3.61 -7.81
N GLN A 61 5.33 -3.75 -9.09
CA GLN A 61 6.57 -4.40 -9.51
C GLN A 61 7.83 -3.63 -9.08
N LEU A 62 7.78 -2.29 -9.11
CA LEU A 62 8.92 -1.45 -8.76
C LEU A 62 9.07 -1.26 -7.25
N ALA A 63 7.97 -1.12 -6.52
CA ALA A 63 7.97 -0.75 -5.10
C ALA A 63 8.53 -1.85 -4.21
N GLU A 64 8.25 -3.12 -4.53
CA GLU A 64 8.58 -4.27 -3.68
C GLU A 64 8.14 -4.02 -2.22
N ASN A 65 9.09 -3.88 -1.29
CA ASN A 65 8.84 -3.63 0.14
C ASN A 65 8.79 -2.14 0.53
N ARG A 66 8.83 -1.22 -0.45
CA ARG A 66 8.80 0.23 -0.22
C ARG A 66 7.37 0.76 -0.17
N VAL A 67 7.21 1.94 0.43
CA VAL A 67 5.94 2.66 0.51
C VAL A 67 5.93 3.76 -0.55
N PRO A 68 5.20 3.60 -1.67
CA PRO A 68 5.15 4.60 -2.73
C PRO A 68 4.27 5.79 -2.36
N CYS A 69 4.76 6.99 -2.62
CA CYS A 69 3.97 8.22 -2.70
C CYS A 69 3.83 8.60 -4.18
N LEU A 70 2.59 8.80 -4.63
CA LEU A 70 2.31 9.20 -6.01
C LEU A 70 2.26 10.72 -6.10
N ARG A 71 3.04 11.27 -7.04
CA ARG A 71 2.98 12.66 -7.43
C ARG A 71 2.42 12.74 -8.84
N PHE A 72 1.23 13.31 -8.96
CA PHE A 72 0.60 13.60 -10.25
C PHE A 72 0.91 15.04 -10.65
N HIS A 73 0.92 15.29 -11.96
CA HIS A 73 0.99 16.63 -12.54
C HIS A 73 -0.35 16.94 -13.21
N ASP A 74 -0.75 18.20 -13.15
CA ASP A 74 -1.91 18.69 -13.88
C ASP A 74 -1.50 18.93 -15.34
N TRP A 75 -2.26 18.36 -16.28
CA TRP A 75 -2.04 18.44 -17.72
C TRP A 75 -3.25 19.08 -18.40
#